data_AF-V2WT46-F1
#
_entry.id   AF-V2WT46-F1
#
_cell.length_a   1.000
_cell.length_b   1.000
_cell.length_c   1.000
_cell.angle_alpha   90.00
_cell.angle_beta   90.00
_cell.angle_gamma   90.00
#
_symmetry.space_group_name_H-M   'P 1'
#
loop_
_entity.id
_entity.type
_entity.pdbx_description
1 polymer ?
#
loop_
_entity_poly.entity_id
_entity_poly.type
_entity_poly.pdbx_seq_one_letter_code
_entity_poly.pdbx_strand_id
1 'polypeptide(L)'
;MASFKKILSSVLLAIVYASSTDAGPSTHRVRTVGSRALKIESYHPPTTFKTFGQVKTEKRAADVDIDVESSSVDFVKSELNLDDSKFSYKTGYTSEGRGYGYLKQQHNGIPFANAVANVAFKDTQPVSFGNSFVDPSNIADSTPTFDVKQAIEVAEAALEGKHNDIEPTLEYLARPDGSVALTHVIQVKNNDARTWYEAFVDAHSGELLSITDFVSHATYRVVPIEKPNLPAGYETLVDPQDLSASPLGWHNDGTGPTNTTSGNNVLSFKATRSAVTTQSADGLVFDYEYNDSLTPIEGDNVDASRTQAFYLGNKVHDVLYKYGFTEAAYNFQNTNFGKGGRGHDRLLMFVQYSSGVNNANIAVPPEYDSDECDSRTETAFSNLASQSTRLLTV
;
A
#
# COMPACT_ATOMS: atom_id res chain seq x y z
N MET A 1 20.67 -38.80 40.71
CA MET A 1 21.42 -37.86 39.85
C MET A 1 21.56 -38.47 38.45
N ALA A 2 20.64 -38.11 37.56
CA ALA A 2 20.66 -38.26 36.10
C ALA A 2 19.29 -37.72 35.65
N SER A 3 19.10 -36.80 34.70
CA SER A 3 20.03 -36.11 33.82
C SER A 3 19.35 -34.79 33.44
N PHE A 4 19.81 -33.68 34.01
CA PHE A 4 19.41 -32.31 33.67
C PHE A 4 19.98 -31.85 32.31
N LYS A 5 20.53 -32.77 31.50
CA LYS A 5 21.23 -32.48 30.24
C LYS A 5 20.35 -32.52 28.98
N LYS A 6 19.06 -32.87 29.06
CA LYS A 6 18.18 -32.91 27.87
C LYS A 6 17.27 -31.69 27.68
N ILE A 7 17.17 -30.79 28.66
CA ILE A 7 16.33 -29.58 28.54
C ILE A 7 17.13 -28.39 27.93
N LEU A 8 18.47 -28.44 27.98
CA LEU A 8 19.32 -27.36 27.43
C LEU A 8 19.60 -27.49 25.91
N SER A 9 19.40 -28.67 25.30
CA SER A 9 19.63 -28.82 23.85
C SER A 9 18.43 -28.44 22.98
N SER A 10 17.21 -28.50 23.50
CA SER A 10 16.00 -28.06 22.77
C SER A 10 15.74 -26.56 22.88
N VAL A 11 16.27 -25.90 23.91
CA VAL A 11 16.20 -24.42 24.03
C VAL A 11 17.28 -23.74 23.19
N LEU A 12 18.46 -24.35 22.99
CA LEU A 12 19.47 -23.79 22.09
C LEU A 12 19.11 -23.92 20.61
N LEU A 13 18.37 -24.97 20.20
CA LEU A 13 17.94 -25.10 18.80
C LEU A 13 16.79 -24.14 18.46
N ALA A 14 15.96 -23.76 19.43
CA ALA A 14 14.91 -22.75 19.25
C ALA A 14 15.44 -21.30 19.21
N ILE A 15 16.65 -21.05 19.72
CA ILE A 15 17.30 -19.72 19.66
C ILE A 15 18.12 -19.55 18.37
N VAL A 16 18.56 -20.64 17.73
CA VAL A 16 19.27 -20.59 16.43
C VAL A 16 18.29 -20.50 15.23
N TYR A 17 17.01 -20.83 15.41
CA TYR A 17 15.98 -20.62 14.36
C TYR A 17 15.15 -19.33 14.54
N ALA A 18 15.39 -18.57 15.61
CA ALA A 18 14.81 -17.23 15.81
C ALA A 18 15.75 -16.09 15.38
N SER A 19 16.88 -16.42 14.74
CA SER A 19 17.80 -15.45 14.13
C SER A 19 17.79 -15.66 12.61
N SER A 20 17.44 -14.60 11.88
CA SER A 20 17.33 -14.51 10.41
C SER A 20 16.07 -15.12 9.77
N THR A 21 14.88 -14.66 10.16
CA THR A 21 13.98 -14.20 9.09
C THR A 21 14.41 -12.77 8.74
N ASP A 22 15.54 -12.64 8.05
CA ASP A 22 15.73 -11.46 7.21
C ASP A 22 14.73 -11.61 6.07
N ALA A 23 13.50 -11.17 6.31
CA ALA A 23 12.69 -10.66 5.23
C ALA A 23 13.40 -9.39 4.76
N GLY A 24 14.48 -9.57 3.99
CA GLY A 24 15.14 -8.45 3.32
C GLY A 24 14.07 -7.73 2.49
N PRO A 25 14.05 -6.39 2.48
CA PRO A 25 13.13 -5.66 1.63
C PRO A 25 13.32 -6.14 0.17
N SER A 26 12.21 -6.42 -0.51
CA SER A 26 12.26 -6.80 -1.93
C SER A 26 12.93 -5.69 -2.72
N THR A 27 14.10 -5.96 -3.30
CA THR A 27 14.88 -4.98 -4.07
C THR A 27 14.35 -4.84 -5.50
N HIS A 28 13.47 -5.73 -5.94
CA HIS A 28 12.86 -5.71 -7.27
C HIS A 28 11.34 -5.73 -7.16
N ARG A 29 10.67 -5.01 -8.06
CA ARG A 29 9.23 -5.06 -8.23
C ARG A 29 8.87 -4.94 -9.71
N VAL A 30 8.32 -6.01 -10.29
CA VAL A 30 7.77 -5.98 -11.65
C VAL A 30 6.34 -5.48 -11.61
N ARG A 31 6.03 -4.53 -12.48
CA ARG A 31 4.69 -3.96 -12.69
C ARG A 31 4.28 -4.14 -14.14
N THR A 32 3.00 -4.38 -14.34
CA THR A 32 2.38 -4.43 -15.67
C THR A 32 1.56 -3.16 -15.85
N VAL A 33 1.85 -2.35 -16.85
CA VAL A 33 1.27 -1.01 -17.05
C VAL A 33 0.60 -0.90 -18.42
N GLY A 34 -0.51 -0.17 -18.44
CA GLY A 34 -1.27 0.16 -19.65
C GLY A 34 -1.97 -1.04 -20.28
N SER A 35 -2.79 -0.75 -21.28
CA SER A 35 -3.53 -1.74 -22.07
C SER A 35 -2.63 -2.73 -22.81
N ARG A 36 -1.37 -2.36 -23.07
CA ARG A 36 -0.37 -3.20 -23.74
C ARG A 36 0.36 -4.18 -22.81
N ALA A 37 0.03 -4.19 -21.51
CA ALA A 37 0.66 -5.01 -20.51
C ALA A 37 2.20 -4.87 -20.48
N LEU A 38 2.69 -3.63 -20.56
CA LEU A 38 4.12 -3.32 -20.51
C LEU A 38 4.68 -3.72 -19.14
N LYS A 39 5.68 -4.62 -19.12
CA LYS A 39 6.35 -5.03 -17.89
C LYS A 39 7.54 -4.13 -17.60
N ILE A 40 7.50 -3.43 -16.48
CA ILE A 40 8.57 -2.56 -15.99
C ILE A 40 9.02 -3.08 -14.64
N GLU A 41 10.32 -3.24 -14.46
CA GLU A 41 10.92 -3.67 -13.20
C GLU A 41 11.55 -2.47 -12.49
N SER A 42 10.97 -2.08 -11.35
CA SER A 42 11.55 -1.07 -10.48
C SER A 42 12.56 -1.72 -9.54
N TYR A 43 13.74 -1.12 -9.42
CA TYR A 43 14.81 -1.57 -8.52
C TYR A 43 15.05 -0.57 -7.39
N HIS A 44 15.14 -1.10 -6.17
CA HIS A 44 15.53 -0.38 -4.96
C HIS A 44 16.81 -1.02 -4.41
N PRO A 45 17.91 -0.24 -4.26
CA PRO A 45 19.13 -0.74 -3.67
C PRO A 45 18.91 -1.35 -2.29
N PRO A 46 19.68 -2.38 -1.91
CA PRO A 46 19.62 -2.96 -0.57
C PRO A 46 19.77 -1.89 0.51
N THR A 47 18.87 -1.92 1.50
CA THR A 47 18.89 -0.99 2.63
C THR A 47 19.58 -1.63 3.82
N THR A 48 20.47 -0.88 4.47
CA THR A 48 21.00 -1.22 5.79
C THR A 48 20.27 -0.40 6.86
N PHE A 49 19.98 -1.01 8.01
CA PHE A 49 19.31 -0.35 9.13
C PHE A 49 20.05 -0.63 10.43
N LYS A 50 20.24 0.41 11.24
CA LYS A 50 20.94 0.37 12.53
C LYS A 50 20.12 1.09 13.59
N THR A 51 20.19 0.59 14.82
CA THR A 51 19.66 1.27 16.01
C THR A 51 20.77 1.46 17.03
N PHE A 52 20.74 2.59 17.75
CA PHE A 52 21.83 3.00 18.66
C PHE A 52 21.46 2.81 20.15
N GLY A 53 20.40 2.05 20.42
CA GLY A 53 19.94 1.73 21.78
C GLY A 53 19.12 2.85 22.45
N GLN A 54 18.82 2.67 23.74
CA GLN A 54 17.99 3.61 24.50
C GLN A 54 18.79 4.86 24.90
N VAL A 55 18.43 6.00 24.31
CA VAL A 55 18.89 7.32 24.78
C VAL A 55 18.11 7.69 26.05
N LYS A 56 18.79 7.66 27.20
CA LYS A 56 18.30 8.23 28.46
C LYS A 56 18.50 9.74 28.40
N THR A 57 17.41 10.48 28.56
CA THR A 57 17.45 11.94 28.57
C THR A 57 17.11 12.47 29.95
N GLU A 58 17.87 13.48 30.38
CA GLU A 58 17.59 14.25 31.60
C GLU A 58 16.88 15.58 31.27
N LYS A 59 16.73 15.91 29.98
CA LYS A 59 16.09 17.15 29.52
C LYS A 59 14.61 16.91 29.21
N ARG A 60 13.79 17.94 29.44
CA ARG A 60 12.40 17.93 28.99
C ARG A 60 12.39 18.14 27.48
N ALA A 61 11.56 17.39 26.76
CA ALA A 61 11.44 17.43 25.31
C ALA A 61 11.20 18.85 24.72
N ALA A 62 10.58 19.76 25.48
CA ALA A 62 10.32 21.14 25.08
C ALA A 62 11.56 22.05 25.10
N ASP A 63 12.62 21.63 25.80
CA ASP A 63 13.84 22.42 26.01
C ASP A 63 14.98 21.96 25.08
N VAL A 64 14.67 21.10 24.12
CA VAL A 64 15.64 20.51 23.20
C VAL A 64 15.41 21.05 21.81
N ASP A 65 16.34 21.88 21.37
CA ASP A 65 16.44 22.35 19.99
C ASP A 65 17.38 21.43 19.20
N ILE A 66 16.88 20.89 18.09
CA ILE A 66 17.62 19.97 17.23
C ILE A 66 17.73 20.64 15.87
N ASP A 67 18.94 21.04 15.50
CA ASP A 67 19.24 21.37 14.11
C ASP A 67 19.35 20.07 13.31
N VAL A 68 18.20 19.59 12.83
CA VAL A 68 18.08 18.30 12.14
C VAL A 68 18.92 18.26 10.87
N GLU A 69 19.05 19.37 10.16
CA GLU A 69 19.81 19.39 8.91
C GLU A 69 21.30 19.18 9.19
N SER A 70 21.93 20.03 10.00
CA SER A 70 23.36 19.91 10.30
C SER A 70 23.67 18.61 11.04
N SER A 71 22.85 18.23 12.01
CA SER A 71 23.03 16.98 12.77
C SER A 71 22.95 15.74 11.88
N SER A 72 22.02 15.73 10.91
CA SER A 72 21.90 14.60 9.97
C SER A 72 23.09 14.52 9.01
N VAL A 73 23.52 15.68 8.48
CA VAL A 73 24.66 15.74 7.57
C VAL A 73 25.92 15.25 8.27
N ASP A 74 26.23 15.77 9.46
CA ASP A 74 27.42 15.40 10.23
C ASP A 74 27.40 13.93 10.64
N PHE A 75 26.23 13.42 11.05
CA PHE A 75 26.06 12.02 11.36
C PHE A 75 26.34 11.12 10.13
N VAL A 76 25.74 11.41 8.98
CA VAL A 76 25.93 10.60 7.76
C VAL A 76 27.39 10.64 7.28
N LYS A 77 28.06 11.79 7.33
CA LYS A 77 29.50 11.89 7.02
C LYS A 77 30.32 10.93 7.84
N SER A 78 30.13 10.95 9.16
CA SER A 78 30.92 10.15 10.09
C SER A 78 30.59 8.66 9.97
N GLU A 79 29.31 8.31 9.86
CA GLU A 79 28.84 6.92 9.83
C GLU A 79 29.19 6.21 8.52
N LEU A 80 29.15 6.90 7.39
CA LEU A 80 29.44 6.34 6.06
C LEU A 80 30.84 6.67 5.55
N ASN A 81 31.61 7.51 6.26
CA ASN A 81 32.91 8.02 5.83
C ASN A 81 32.84 8.69 4.43
N LEU A 82 31.87 9.59 4.25
CA LEU A 82 31.61 10.31 3.01
C LEU A 82 31.77 11.83 3.19
N ASP A 83 32.06 12.53 2.09
CA ASP A 83 32.11 13.98 2.04
C ASP A 83 30.80 14.61 1.50
N ASP A 84 30.64 15.94 1.68
CA ASP A 84 29.45 16.70 1.27
C ASP A 84 29.11 16.62 -0.22
N SER A 85 30.07 16.26 -1.08
CA SER A 85 29.79 16.13 -2.52
C SER A 85 28.99 14.87 -2.84
N LYS A 86 28.95 13.87 -1.94
CA LYS A 86 28.37 12.54 -2.18
C LYS A 86 26.90 12.42 -1.82
N PHE A 87 26.35 13.37 -1.08
CA PHE A 87 24.93 13.38 -0.71
C PHE A 87 24.46 14.79 -0.38
N SER A 88 23.16 15.00 -0.36
CA SER A 88 22.54 16.25 0.09
C SER A 88 21.40 15.99 1.06
N TYR A 89 21.20 16.93 1.97
CA TYR A 89 20.01 16.97 2.81
C TYR A 89 18.79 17.31 1.94
N LYS A 90 17.71 16.54 2.09
CA LYS A 90 16.47 16.73 1.33
C LYS A 90 15.41 17.46 2.15
N THR A 91 15.13 16.96 3.35
CA THR A 91 14.11 17.51 4.25
C THR A 91 14.22 16.86 5.63
N GLY A 92 13.46 17.38 6.58
CA GLY A 92 13.35 16.81 7.91
C GLY A 92 12.34 17.55 8.75
N TYR A 93 12.04 17.01 9.91
CA TYR A 93 11.12 17.62 10.85
C TYR A 93 11.51 17.31 12.30
N THR A 94 11.09 18.18 13.21
CA THR A 94 11.22 17.99 14.65
C THR A 94 9.85 17.87 15.32
N SER A 95 9.77 17.04 16.35
CA SER A 95 8.56 16.88 17.17
C SER A 95 8.91 16.33 18.53
N GLU A 96 8.54 17.03 19.61
CA GLU A 96 8.66 16.58 20.99
C GLU A 96 10.07 16.04 21.36
N GLY A 97 11.12 16.82 21.10
CA GLY A 97 12.50 16.41 21.37
C GLY A 97 12.99 15.24 20.49
N ARG A 98 12.32 15.00 19.36
CA ARG A 98 12.77 14.07 18.30
C ARG A 98 13.03 14.84 17.03
N GLY A 99 14.01 14.39 16.26
CA GLY A 99 14.35 14.93 14.95
C GLY A 99 14.41 13.82 13.92
N TYR A 100 13.99 14.10 12.69
CA TYR A 100 14.03 13.13 11.59
C TYR A 100 14.56 13.83 10.36
N GLY A 101 15.73 13.41 9.88
CA GLY A 101 16.35 13.94 8.67
C GLY A 101 16.35 12.91 7.54
N TYR A 102 16.16 13.39 6.32
CA TYR A 102 16.14 12.60 5.09
C TYR A 102 17.14 13.19 4.10
N LEU A 103 17.96 12.32 3.51
CA LEU A 103 19.07 12.68 2.64
C LEU A 103 19.03 11.82 1.37
N LYS A 104 19.55 12.35 0.27
CA LYS A 104 19.73 11.62 -1.00
C LYS A 104 21.22 11.53 -1.33
N GLN A 105 21.67 10.39 -1.81
CA GLN A 105 22.98 10.30 -2.46
C GLN A 105 22.98 11.21 -3.69
N GLN A 106 24.12 11.77 -4.06
CA GLN A 106 24.25 12.61 -5.24
C GLN A 106 25.60 12.42 -5.94
N HIS A 107 25.64 12.79 -7.22
CA HIS A 107 26.87 12.88 -8.00
C HIS A 107 26.80 14.13 -8.88
N ASN A 108 27.86 14.95 -8.90
CA ASN A 108 27.90 16.23 -9.64
C ASN A 108 26.69 17.15 -9.34
N GLY A 109 26.18 17.13 -8.10
CA GLY A 109 25.02 17.92 -7.68
C GLY A 109 23.65 17.37 -8.14
N ILE A 110 23.61 16.26 -8.85
CA ILE A 110 22.39 15.57 -9.27
C ILE A 110 22.08 14.46 -8.25
N PRO A 111 20.89 14.47 -7.62
CA PRO A 111 20.53 13.47 -6.62
C PRO A 111 20.16 12.13 -7.26
N PHE A 112 20.29 11.06 -6.49
CA PHE A 112 19.83 9.72 -6.86
C PHE A 112 18.35 9.56 -6.46
N ALA A 113 17.57 8.93 -7.32
CA ALA A 113 16.15 8.66 -7.08
C ALA A 113 15.92 7.58 -6.03
N ASN A 114 16.72 6.51 -6.07
CA ASN A 114 16.53 5.31 -5.26
C ASN A 114 17.64 5.05 -4.22
N ALA A 115 18.61 5.95 -4.06
CA ALA A 115 19.66 5.85 -3.05
C ALA A 115 19.50 6.94 -1.98
N VAL A 116 18.90 6.58 -0.85
CA VAL A 116 18.44 7.52 0.19
C VAL A 116 18.96 7.14 1.57
N ALA A 117 18.95 8.09 2.50
CA ALA A 117 19.26 7.87 3.89
C ALA A 117 18.26 8.60 4.80
N ASN A 118 18.01 8.02 5.97
CA ASN A 118 17.19 8.63 7.02
C ASN A 118 17.88 8.47 8.37
N VAL A 119 17.88 9.54 9.16
CA VAL A 119 18.40 9.55 10.53
C VAL A 119 17.29 10.01 11.45
N ALA A 120 17.04 9.24 12.51
CA ALA A 120 16.17 9.67 13.59
C ALA A 120 17.02 10.01 14.82
N PHE A 121 16.64 11.09 15.49
CA PHE A 121 17.26 11.61 16.69
C PHE A 121 16.26 11.62 17.83
N LYS A 122 16.76 11.37 19.04
CA LYS A 122 16.12 11.76 20.29
C LYS A 122 17.08 12.70 20.99
N ASP A 123 16.61 13.90 21.26
CA ASP A 123 17.45 15.04 21.56
C ASP A 123 18.53 15.23 20.48
N THR A 124 19.80 15.37 20.86
CA THR A 124 20.92 15.49 19.91
C THR A 124 21.59 14.14 19.59
N GLN A 125 20.97 13.01 19.98
CA GLN A 125 21.57 11.67 19.85
C GLN A 125 20.85 10.85 18.77
N PRO A 126 21.58 10.24 17.82
CA PRO A 126 20.96 9.36 16.83
C PRO A 126 20.39 8.12 17.53
N VAL A 127 19.17 7.74 17.17
CA VAL A 127 18.47 6.55 17.70
C VAL A 127 18.32 5.46 16.64
N SER A 128 18.16 5.85 15.38
CA SER A 128 18.14 4.93 14.25
C SER A 128 18.69 5.58 12.99
N PHE A 129 19.27 4.74 12.14
CA PHE A 129 19.79 5.13 10.83
C PHE A 129 19.47 4.06 9.80
N GLY A 130 18.84 4.46 8.70
CA GLY A 130 18.66 3.62 7.52
C GLY A 130 19.31 4.26 6.30
N ASN A 131 19.98 3.49 5.46
CA ASN A 131 20.46 3.99 4.18
C ASN A 131 20.52 2.91 3.09
N SER A 132 20.36 3.34 1.84
CA SER A 132 20.46 2.55 0.62
C SER A 132 21.48 3.16 -0.36
N PHE A 133 22.49 3.86 0.17
CA PHE A 133 23.54 4.45 -0.67
C PHE A 133 24.33 3.35 -1.38
N VAL A 134 24.68 3.62 -2.64
CA VAL A 134 25.38 2.65 -3.51
C VAL A 134 26.82 3.08 -3.76
N ASP A 135 27.69 2.11 -3.97
CA ASP A 135 29.02 2.34 -4.55
C ASP A 135 29.00 1.89 -6.02
N PRO A 136 28.74 2.81 -6.96
CA PRO A 136 28.44 2.45 -8.33
C PRO A 136 29.69 2.01 -9.09
N SER A 137 29.57 0.93 -9.86
CA SER A 137 30.64 0.45 -10.75
C SER A 137 30.89 1.36 -11.95
N ASN A 138 29.83 2.05 -12.41
CA ASN A 138 29.84 2.99 -13.51
C ASN A 138 28.69 4.00 -13.33
N ILE A 139 28.94 5.27 -13.63
CA ILE A 139 27.92 6.33 -13.59
C ILE A 139 27.86 6.99 -14.98
N ALA A 140 26.66 7.17 -15.51
CA ALA A 140 26.42 7.90 -16.75
C ALA A 140 26.88 9.37 -16.67
N ASP A 141 27.11 10.00 -17.82
CA ASP A 141 27.48 11.42 -17.87
C ASP A 141 26.33 12.28 -17.32
N SER A 142 26.66 13.33 -16.54
CA SER A 142 25.67 14.24 -15.97
C SER A 142 24.96 15.13 -17.01
N THR A 143 25.45 15.17 -18.25
CA THR A 143 24.90 15.99 -19.32
C THR A 143 23.96 15.16 -20.19
N PRO A 144 22.64 15.39 -20.15
CA PRO A 144 21.69 14.63 -20.95
C PRO A 144 21.95 14.85 -22.45
N THR A 145 21.88 13.78 -23.24
CA THR A 145 22.00 13.84 -24.71
C THR A 145 20.68 13.56 -25.43
N PHE A 146 19.69 13.01 -24.71
CA PHE A 146 18.33 12.79 -25.20
C PHE A 146 17.43 13.97 -24.81
N ASP A 147 16.65 14.46 -25.78
CA ASP A 147 15.80 15.63 -25.58
C ASP A 147 14.65 15.35 -24.61
N VAL A 148 14.40 16.28 -23.68
CA VAL A 148 13.39 16.11 -22.64
C VAL A 148 11.96 16.05 -23.19
N LYS A 149 11.66 16.73 -24.31
CA LYS A 149 10.33 16.65 -24.93
C LYS A 149 10.10 15.29 -25.56
N GLN A 150 11.14 14.73 -26.20
CA GLN A 150 11.10 13.35 -26.68
C GLN A 150 10.95 12.35 -25.52
N ALA A 151 11.61 12.60 -24.38
CA ALA A 151 11.46 11.76 -23.19
C ALA A 151 10.02 11.79 -22.64
N ILE A 152 9.37 12.97 -22.64
CA ILE A 152 7.95 13.11 -22.30
C ILE A 152 7.08 12.27 -23.24
N GLU A 153 7.30 12.35 -24.55
CA GLU A 153 6.54 11.55 -25.52
C GLU A 153 6.70 10.04 -25.29
N VAL A 154 7.92 9.57 -24.96
CA VAL A 154 8.16 8.18 -24.57
C VAL A 154 7.36 7.80 -23.33
N ALA A 155 7.43 8.61 -22.27
CA ALA A 155 6.73 8.34 -21.01
C ALA A 155 5.21 8.32 -21.19
N GLU A 156 4.64 9.30 -21.91
CA GLU A 156 3.21 9.37 -22.21
C GLU A 156 2.74 8.16 -23.02
N ALA A 157 3.51 7.75 -24.05
CA ALA A 157 3.16 6.62 -24.89
C ALA A 157 3.24 5.28 -24.14
N ALA A 158 4.23 5.11 -23.26
CA ALA A 158 4.44 3.90 -22.48
C ALA A 158 3.40 3.74 -21.35
N LEU A 159 3.01 4.85 -20.72
CA LEU A 159 2.15 4.86 -19.54
C LEU A 159 0.69 5.23 -19.87
N GLU A 160 0.40 5.48 -21.15
CA GLU A 160 -0.92 5.80 -21.69
C GLU A 160 -1.56 7.00 -20.98
N GLY A 161 -0.76 7.97 -20.55
CA GLY A 161 -1.21 9.14 -19.78
C GLY A 161 -0.69 10.44 -20.37
N LYS A 162 -0.86 11.53 -19.61
CA LYS A 162 -0.37 12.86 -19.95
C LYS A 162 0.56 13.42 -18.90
N HIS A 163 1.64 14.03 -19.35
CA HIS A 163 2.50 14.82 -18.50
C HIS A 163 1.70 15.97 -17.87
N ASN A 164 1.97 16.25 -16.60
CA ASN A 164 1.35 17.36 -15.89
C ASN A 164 2.23 18.63 -16.00
N ASP A 165 1.84 19.72 -15.35
CA ASP A 165 2.56 21.00 -15.42
C ASP A 165 3.84 21.03 -14.54
N ILE A 166 4.34 19.88 -14.09
CA ILE A 166 5.55 19.80 -13.25
C ILE A 166 6.75 19.55 -14.15
N GLU A 167 7.63 20.55 -14.26
CA GLU A 167 8.85 20.46 -15.06
C GLU A 167 9.67 19.20 -14.73
N PRO A 168 10.07 18.41 -15.75
CA PRO A 168 10.94 17.26 -15.53
C PRO A 168 12.27 17.64 -14.89
N THR A 169 12.74 16.80 -13.98
CA THR A 169 14.05 16.95 -13.34
C THR A 169 15.02 15.88 -13.84
N LEU A 170 16.31 16.07 -13.53
CA LEU A 170 17.31 15.03 -13.70
C LEU A 170 17.58 14.36 -12.35
N GLU A 171 17.50 13.04 -12.31
CA GLU A 171 17.96 12.23 -11.19
C GLU A 171 18.76 11.01 -11.70
N TYR A 172 19.72 10.58 -10.90
CA TYR A 172 20.43 9.32 -11.13
C TYR A 172 19.62 8.13 -10.63
N LEU A 173 19.59 7.05 -11.40
CA LEU A 173 18.91 5.82 -11.05
C LEU A 173 19.95 4.69 -10.93
N ALA A 174 20.16 4.18 -9.71
CA ALA A 174 20.99 2.99 -9.50
C ALA A 174 20.27 1.76 -10.09
N ARG A 175 21.02 0.88 -10.74
CA ARG A 175 20.52 -0.30 -11.45
C ARG A 175 21.02 -1.59 -10.79
N PRO A 176 20.34 -2.74 -11.01
CA PRO A 176 20.69 -4.00 -10.37
C PRO A 176 22.05 -4.59 -10.81
N ASP A 177 22.57 -4.16 -11.96
CA ASP A 177 23.91 -4.52 -12.44
C ASP A 177 25.04 -3.69 -11.79
N GLY A 178 24.69 -2.78 -10.87
CA GLY A 178 25.62 -1.88 -10.21
C GLY A 178 26.02 -0.66 -11.04
N SER A 179 25.41 -0.45 -12.21
CA SER A 179 25.55 0.80 -12.98
C SER A 179 24.54 1.85 -12.51
N VAL A 180 24.74 3.11 -12.93
CA VAL A 180 23.85 4.23 -12.65
C VAL A 180 23.53 4.96 -13.93
N ALA A 181 22.24 5.09 -14.24
CA ALA A 181 21.74 5.85 -15.38
C ALA A 181 21.38 7.27 -14.96
N LEU A 182 21.65 8.27 -15.81
CA LEU A 182 21.03 9.58 -15.70
C LEU A 182 19.63 9.48 -16.30
N THR A 183 18.61 10.01 -15.62
CA THR A 183 17.22 9.91 -16.08
C THR A 183 16.51 11.25 -16.06
N HIS A 184 15.67 11.49 -17.07
CA HIS A 184 14.60 12.47 -17.01
C HIS A 184 13.47 11.90 -16.16
N VAL A 185 13.14 12.59 -15.08
CA VAL A 185 12.09 12.23 -14.13
C VAL A 185 10.82 12.96 -14.52
N ILE A 186 9.83 12.23 -15.02
CA ILE A 186 8.64 12.80 -15.65
C ILE A 186 7.40 12.26 -14.96
N GLN A 187 6.55 13.14 -14.45
CA GLN A 187 5.25 12.72 -13.94
C GLN A 187 4.24 12.57 -15.07
N VAL A 188 3.57 11.42 -15.13
CA VAL A 188 2.54 11.09 -16.10
C VAL A 188 1.28 10.66 -15.36
N LYS A 189 0.17 11.34 -15.64
CA LYS A 189 -1.14 11.06 -15.06
C LYS A 189 -2.11 10.62 -16.14
N ASN A 190 -2.78 9.50 -15.93
CA ASN A 190 -3.94 9.11 -16.71
C ASN A 190 -5.18 9.23 -15.81
N ASN A 191 -6.04 10.21 -16.09
CA ASN A 191 -7.25 10.43 -15.28
C ASN A 191 -8.31 9.34 -15.49
N ASP A 192 -8.37 8.74 -16.67
CA ASP A 192 -9.34 7.69 -17.01
C ASP A 192 -8.97 6.37 -16.33
N ALA A 193 -7.69 6.00 -16.40
CA ALA A 193 -7.14 4.83 -15.70
C ALA A 193 -6.82 5.10 -14.21
N ARG A 194 -6.91 6.35 -13.77
CA ARG A 194 -6.52 6.83 -12.44
C ARG A 194 -5.14 6.39 -12.00
N THR A 195 -4.22 6.38 -12.94
CA THR A 195 -2.82 6.13 -12.64
C THR A 195 -2.07 7.44 -12.56
N TRP A 196 -1.07 7.48 -11.69
CA TRP A 196 -0.14 8.60 -11.60
C TRP A 196 1.24 8.04 -11.33
N TYR A 197 2.08 8.11 -12.34
CA TYR A 197 3.42 7.59 -12.31
C TYR A 197 4.43 8.71 -12.32
N GLU A 198 5.58 8.45 -11.70
CA GLU A 198 6.84 9.11 -12.01
C GLU A 198 7.66 8.14 -12.87
N ALA A 199 7.98 8.55 -14.09
CA ALA A 199 8.70 7.79 -15.09
C ALA A 199 10.17 8.18 -15.09
N PHE A 200 11.05 7.19 -15.12
CA PHE A 200 12.51 7.39 -15.22
C PHE A 200 12.97 7.01 -16.62
N VAL A 201 13.04 7.99 -17.51
CA VAL A 201 13.49 7.80 -18.90
C VAL A 201 14.99 8.08 -18.98
N ASP A 202 15.79 7.14 -19.47
CA ASP A 202 17.23 7.28 -19.62
C ASP A 202 17.57 8.51 -20.48
N ALA A 203 18.38 9.40 -19.92
CA ALA A 203 18.67 10.71 -20.48
C ALA A 203 19.66 10.67 -21.66
N HIS A 204 20.11 9.49 -22.09
CA HIS A 204 20.98 9.31 -23.25
C HIS A 204 20.35 8.45 -24.35
N SER A 205 19.67 7.37 -23.97
CA SER A 205 19.06 6.41 -24.89
C SER A 205 17.57 6.64 -25.12
N GLY A 206 16.89 7.32 -24.20
CA GLY A 206 15.43 7.49 -24.24
C GLY A 206 14.62 6.27 -23.80
N GLU A 207 15.27 5.23 -23.24
CA GLU A 207 14.58 4.05 -22.72
C GLU A 207 13.86 4.35 -21.40
N LEU A 208 12.61 3.88 -21.24
CA LEU A 208 11.94 3.92 -19.94
C LEU A 208 12.51 2.82 -19.03
N LEU A 209 13.29 3.21 -18.03
CA LEU A 209 14.03 2.27 -17.17
C LEU A 209 13.26 1.82 -15.94
N SER A 210 12.45 2.70 -15.35
CA SER A 210 11.73 2.44 -14.11
C SER A 210 10.50 3.35 -13.99
N ILE A 211 9.62 3.00 -13.06
CA ILE A 211 8.51 3.84 -12.63
C ILE A 211 8.35 3.83 -11.11
N THR A 212 7.86 4.93 -10.55
CA THR A 212 7.24 4.99 -9.23
C THR A 212 5.75 5.21 -9.42
N ASP A 213 4.91 4.43 -8.76
CA ASP A 213 3.46 4.63 -8.75
C ASP A 213 3.08 5.46 -7.52
N PHE A 214 2.44 6.61 -7.73
CA PHE A 214 1.93 7.46 -6.66
C PHE A 214 0.53 7.04 -6.18
N VAL A 215 -0.10 6.10 -6.89
CA VAL A 215 -1.41 5.57 -6.51
C VAL A 215 -1.20 4.34 -5.64
N SER A 216 -1.81 4.37 -4.45
CA SER A 216 -1.84 3.21 -3.57
C SER A 216 -2.76 2.14 -4.17
N HIS A 217 -2.23 0.96 -4.44
CA HIS A 217 -3.03 -0.18 -4.89
C HIS A 217 -3.64 -0.91 -3.70
N ALA A 218 -4.95 -1.13 -3.71
CA ALA A 218 -5.60 -1.98 -2.73
C ALA A 218 -5.29 -3.45 -3.04
N THR A 219 -4.87 -4.21 -2.03
CA THR A 219 -4.54 -5.63 -2.15
C THR A 219 -5.40 -6.46 -1.22
N TYR A 220 -5.97 -7.56 -1.71
CA TYR A 220 -6.88 -8.41 -0.93
C TYR A 220 -6.48 -9.88 -1.04
N ARG A 221 -6.28 -10.58 0.09
CA ARG A 221 -6.25 -12.05 0.13
C ARG A 221 -7.67 -12.57 0.25
N VAL A 222 -8.23 -13.08 -0.85
CA VAL A 222 -9.63 -13.51 -0.95
C VAL A 222 -9.77 -14.72 -1.86
N VAL A 223 -10.90 -15.41 -1.78
CA VAL A 223 -11.36 -16.32 -2.82
C VAL A 223 -12.05 -15.47 -3.91
N PRO A 224 -11.53 -15.47 -5.15
CA PRO A 224 -12.13 -14.75 -6.26
C PRO A 224 -13.58 -15.18 -6.51
N ILE A 225 -14.40 -14.27 -7.03
CA ILE A 225 -15.83 -14.51 -7.28
C ILE A 225 -16.09 -15.64 -8.31
N GLU A 226 -15.10 -15.92 -9.16
CA GLU A 226 -15.12 -16.99 -10.16
C GLU A 226 -14.90 -18.37 -9.54
N LYS A 227 -14.46 -18.45 -8.28
CA LYS A 227 -14.21 -19.70 -7.58
C LYS A 227 -15.41 -20.12 -6.73
N PRO A 228 -15.72 -21.42 -6.68
CA PRO A 228 -16.95 -21.90 -6.05
C PRO A 228 -16.92 -21.88 -4.51
N ASN A 229 -15.75 -21.92 -3.85
CA ASN A 229 -15.61 -21.95 -2.38
C ASN A 229 -14.13 -21.90 -1.92
N LEU A 230 -13.90 -21.85 -0.59
CA LEU A 230 -12.58 -21.82 0.03
C LEU A 230 -11.62 -22.93 -0.44
N PRO A 231 -12.02 -24.22 -0.58
CA PRO A 231 -11.16 -25.27 -1.13
C PRO A 231 -10.56 -24.99 -2.52
N ALA A 232 -11.15 -24.11 -3.32
CA ALA A 232 -10.61 -23.70 -4.61
C ALA A 232 -9.40 -22.74 -4.48
N GLY A 233 -9.09 -22.30 -3.26
CA GLY A 233 -7.88 -21.57 -2.88
C GLY A 233 -8.03 -20.06 -2.94
N TYR A 234 -7.40 -19.39 -1.97
CA TYR A 234 -7.26 -17.94 -1.93
C TYR A 234 -6.28 -17.44 -2.99
N GLU A 235 -6.48 -16.19 -3.41
CA GLU A 235 -5.58 -15.42 -4.25
C GLU A 235 -5.36 -14.03 -3.66
N THR A 236 -4.20 -13.46 -3.94
CA THR A 236 -3.90 -12.07 -3.63
C THR A 236 -4.21 -11.24 -4.86
N LEU A 237 -5.31 -10.49 -4.80
CA LEU A 237 -5.77 -9.62 -5.88
C LEU A 237 -5.29 -8.18 -5.64
N VAL A 238 -4.80 -7.54 -6.69
CA VAL A 238 -4.33 -6.14 -6.68
C VAL A 238 -5.29 -5.31 -7.53
N ASP A 239 -5.85 -4.25 -6.96
CA ASP A 239 -6.86 -3.37 -7.56
C ASP A 239 -7.99 -4.10 -8.32
N PRO A 240 -8.74 -5.01 -7.65
CA PRO A 240 -9.81 -5.76 -8.31
C PRO A 240 -11.04 -4.93 -8.71
N GLN A 241 -11.05 -3.64 -8.35
CA GLN A 241 -12.15 -2.70 -8.56
C GLN A 241 -12.33 -2.30 -10.02
N ASP A 242 -13.58 -2.16 -10.46
CA ASP A 242 -13.88 -1.51 -11.72
C ASP A 242 -14.14 -0.03 -11.51
N LEU A 243 -13.21 0.80 -11.96
CA LEU A 243 -13.29 2.25 -11.74
C LEU A 243 -14.42 2.94 -12.52
N SER A 244 -14.97 2.31 -13.57
CA SER A 244 -16.14 2.85 -14.29
C SER A 244 -17.43 2.71 -13.48
N ALA A 245 -17.52 1.65 -12.68
CA ALA A 245 -18.64 1.39 -11.78
C ALA A 245 -18.41 1.96 -10.37
N SER A 246 -17.15 2.01 -9.92
CA SER A 246 -16.72 2.54 -8.63
C SER A 246 -15.81 3.76 -8.78
N PRO A 247 -16.35 4.97 -9.09
CA PRO A 247 -15.56 6.17 -9.31
C PRO A 247 -14.87 6.74 -8.07
N LEU A 248 -14.90 6.12 -6.90
CA LEU A 248 -14.02 6.51 -5.79
C LEU A 248 -13.04 5.39 -5.40
N GLY A 249 -12.99 4.32 -6.20
CA GLY A 249 -12.51 3.02 -5.74
C GLY A 249 -13.43 2.46 -4.65
N TRP A 250 -12.99 1.37 -4.00
CA TRP A 250 -13.78 0.76 -2.93
C TRP A 250 -13.52 1.40 -1.56
N HIS A 251 -12.36 2.05 -1.35
CA HIS A 251 -11.94 2.61 -0.05
C HIS A 251 -12.19 4.12 0.08
N ASN A 252 -13.41 4.54 -0.23
CA ASN A 252 -13.90 5.88 0.03
C ASN A 252 -15.41 5.80 0.20
N ASP A 253 -15.96 6.32 1.28
CA ASP A 253 -17.38 6.16 1.63
C ASP A 253 -18.29 7.26 1.07
N GLY A 254 -17.78 8.11 0.18
CA GLY A 254 -18.51 9.26 -0.36
C GLY A 254 -18.36 10.52 0.50
N THR A 255 -17.84 10.40 1.72
CA THR A 255 -17.45 11.55 2.56
C THR A 255 -15.93 11.74 2.60
N GLY A 256 -15.17 10.66 2.41
CA GLY A 256 -13.71 10.71 2.35
C GLY A 256 -13.07 9.33 2.16
N PRO A 257 -11.75 9.30 1.96
CA PRO A 257 -11.00 8.05 1.86
C PRO A 257 -11.05 7.28 3.19
N THR A 258 -11.03 5.96 3.10
CA THR A 258 -11.00 5.05 4.26
C THR A 258 -9.81 4.10 4.15
N ASN A 259 -9.35 3.56 5.28
CA ASN A 259 -8.37 2.49 5.34
C ASN A 259 -8.95 1.21 5.95
N THR A 260 -10.27 1.06 5.84
CA THR A 260 -11.06 -0.03 6.41
C THR A 260 -12.01 -0.62 5.38
N THR A 261 -12.71 -1.71 5.71
CA THR A 261 -13.80 -2.31 4.91
C THR A 261 -15.09 -1.45 4.90
N SER A 262 -14.95 -0.14 4.67
CA SER A 262 -16.01 0.87 4.54
C SER A 262 -15.81 1.66 3.26
N GLY A 263 -16.79 1.60 2.36
CA GLY A 263 -16.74 2.23 1.05
C GLY A 263 -18.07 2.82 0.63
N ASN A 264 -18.11 3.37 -0.58
CA ASN A 264 -19.31 3.99 -1.14
C ASN A 264 -20.39 2.94 -1.39
N ASN A 265 -20.00 1.76 -1.88
CA ASN A 265 -20.94 0.73 -2.29
C ASN A 265 -21.23 -0.26 -1.16
N VAL A 266 -20.25 -0.52 -0.28
CA VAL A 266 -20.33 -1.57 0.75
C VAL A 266 -19.75 -1.09 2.08
N LEU A 267 -20.38 -1.48 3.19
CA LEU A 267 -19.81 -1.50 4.54
C LEU A 267 -19.81 -2.94 5.06
N SER A 268 -18.64 -3.53 5.30
CA SER A 268 -18.54 -4.85 5.94
C SER A 268 -18.15 -4.74 7.41
N PHE A 269 -18.95 -5.32 8.30
CA PHE A 269 -18.79 -5.20 9.75
C PHE A 269 -19.25 -6.46 10.50
N LYS A 270 -18.93 -6.52 11.79
CA LYS A 270 -19.42 -7.56 12.73
C LYS A 270 -19.94 -6.91 14.00
N ALA A 271 -21.11 -7.34 14.48
CA ALA A 271 -21.80 -6.85 15.68
C ALA A 271 -22.30 -5.39 15.58
N THR A 272 -21.43 -4.42 15.32
CA THR A 272 -21.77 -3.01 15.18
C THR A 272 -21.18 -2.44 13.90
N ARG A 273 -21.84 -1.43 13.30
CA ARG A 273 -21.38 -0.79 12.05
C ARG A 273 -19.99 -0.13 12.16
N SER A 274 -19.50 0.10 13.38
CA SER A 274 -18.14 0.60 13.66
C SER A 274 -17.09 -0.50 13.74
N ALA A 275 -17.48 -1.75 13.93
CA ALA A 275 -16.57 -2.89 14.02
C ALA A 275 -16.27 -3.44 12.62
N VAL A 276 -15.47 -2.68 11.89
CA VAL A 276 -14.93 -2.96 10.54
C VAL A 276 -13.50 -3.52 10.62
N THR A 277 -12.97 -4.03 9.50
CA THR A 277 -11.57 -4.46 9.39
C THR A 277 -10.71 -3.31 8.89
N THR A 278 -9.59 -3.05 9.56
CA THR A 278 -8.55 -2.10 9.11
C THR A 278 -7.56 -2.81 8.18
N GLN A 279 -6.84 -2.08 7.34
CA GLN A 279 -5.72 -2.66 6.59
C GLN A 279 -4.72 -3.36 7.52
N SER A 280 -4.19 -4.52 7.10
CA SER A 280 -3.15 -5.26 7.83
C SER A 280 -1.75 -4.67 7.63
N ALA A 281 -1.54 -3.92 6.53
CA ALA A 281 -0.37 -3.07 6.31
C ALA A 281 -0.78 -1.79 5.58
N ASP A 282 0.09 -0.77 5.66
CA ASP A 282 -0.14 0.50 4.97
C ASP A 282 -0.26 0.31 3.45
N GLY A 283 -1.08 1.16 2.83
CA GLY A 283 -1.34 1.11 1.39
C GLY A 283 -2.53 0.24 1.00
N LEU A 284 -3.55 0.13 1.84
CA LEU A 284 -4.77 -0.65 1.59
C LEU A 284 -4.50 -2.14 1.37
N VAL A 285 -3.57 -2.70 2.17
CA VAL A 285 -3.29 -4.12 2.17
C VAL A 285 -4.23 -4.81 3.16
N PHE A 286 -5.13 -5.65 2.64
CA PHE A 286 -6.04 -6.50 3.40
C PHE A 286 -5.61 -7.97 3.21
N ASP A 287 -4.48 -8.28 3.82
CA ASP A 287 -3.91 -9.63 3.83
C ASP A 287 -4.21 -10.31 5.16
N TYR A 288 -5.33 -11.01 5.23
CA TYR A 288 -5.80 -11.76 6.39
C TYR A 288 -5.97 -13.23 6.02
N GLU A 289 -5.30 -14.12 6.74
CA GLU A 289 -5.38 -15.56 6.50
C GLU A 289 -6.55 -16.16 7.27
N TYR A 290 -7.40 -16.90 6.55
CA TYR A 290 -8.40 -17.73 7.22
C TYR A 290 -7.78 -19.08 7.58
N ASN A 291 -7.83 -19.42 8.86
CA ASN A 291 -7.32 -20.67 9.40
C ASN A 291 -8.48 -21.61 9.75
N ASP A 292 -8.68 -22.63 8.92
CA ASP A 292 -9.70 -23.68 9.09
C ASP A 292 -9.48 -24.57 10.34
N SER A 293 -8.31 -24.48 10.98
CA SER A 293 -8.02 -25.18 12.24
C SER A 293 -8.54 -24.42 13.47
N LEU A 294 -8.93 -23.15 13.30
CA LEU A 294 -9.52 -22.31 14.36
C LEU A 294 -11.04 -22.21 14.18
N THR A 295 -11.74 -21.79 15.23
CA THR A 295 -13.16 -21.46 15.07
C THR A 295 -13.34 -20.19 14.23
N PRO A 296 -14.51 -19.95 13.60
CA PRO A 296 -14.71 -18.79 12.74
C PRO A 296 -14.51 -17.42 13.40
N ILE A 297 -14.63 -17.35 14.74
CA ILE A 297 -14.54 -16.09 15.50
C ILE A 297 -13.15 -15.85 16.12
N GLU A 298 -12.19 -16.76 15.90
CA GLU A 298 -10.85 -16.72 16.48
C GLU A 298 -9.79 -16.28 15.47
N GLY A 299 -8.68 -15.71 15.98
CA GLY A 299 -7.58 -15.22 15.16
C GLY A 299 -8.05 -14.20 14.11
N ASP A 300 -7.45 -14.29 12.92
CA ASP A 300 -7.74 -13.41 11.79
C ASP A 300 -9.01 -13.82 11.01
N ASN A 301 -9.70 -14.90 11.42
CA ASN A 301 -10.84 -15.44 10.67
C ASN A 301 -11.97 -14.42 10.52
N VAL A 302 -12.15 -13.52 11.49
CA VAL A 302 -13.15 -12.44 11.43
C VAL A 302 -12.75 -11.38 10.41
N ASP A 303 -11.47 -11.01 10.37
CA ASP A 303 -10.93 -10.02 9.44
C ASP A 303 -10.88 -10.54 8.01
N ALA A 304 -10.46 -11.79 7.82
CA ALA A 304 -10.55 -12.50 6.55
C ALA A 304 -11.99 -12.57 6.05
N SER A 305 -12.96 -12.86 6.93
CA SER A 305 -14.38 -12.93 6.56
C SER A 305 -14.97 -11.57 6.16
N ARG A 306 -14.63 -10.49 6.88
CA ARG A 306 -15.06 -9.12 6.54
C ARG A 306 -14.41 -8.63 5.24
N THR A 307 -13.12 -8.93 5.06
CA THR A 307 -12.38 -8.65 3.81
C THR A 307 -13.02 -9.36 2.61
N GLN A 308 -13.33 -10.66 2.76
CA GLN A 308 -14.00 -11.45 1.72
C GLN A 308 -15.39 -10.91 1.39
N ALA A 309 -16.19 -10.55 2.39
CA ALA A 309 -17.52 -9.97 2.19
C ALA A 309 -17.42 -8.63 1.46
N PHE A 310 -16.53 -7.74 1.92
CA PHE A 310 -16.28 -6.45 1.29
C PHE A 310 -15.87 -6.58 -0.19
N TYR A 311 -14.97 -7.51 -0.51
CA TYR A 311 -14.58 -7.82 -1.87
C TYR A 311 -15.76 -8.30 -2.72
N LEU A 312 -16.53 -9.29 -2.24
CA LEU A 312 -17.65 -9.85 -3.00
C LEU A 312 -18.75 -8.82 -3.25
N GLY A 313 -19.13 -8.06 -2.22
CA GLY A 313 -20.17 -7.03 -2.35
C GLY A 313 -19.78 -5.98 -3.40
N ASN A 314 -18.53 -5.53 -3.38
CA ASN A 314 -18.06 -4.57 -4.38
C ASN A 314 -17.91 -5.17 -5.78
N LYS A 315 -17.43 -6.42 -5.92
CA LYS A 315 -17.41 -7.09 -7.25
C LYS A 315 -18.80 -7.26 -7.83
N VAL A 316 -19.77 -7.67 -7.02
CA VAL A 316 -21.17 -7.79 -7.45
C VAL A 316 -21.72 -6.43 -7.86
N HIS A 317 -21.48 -5.38 -7.08
CA HIS A 317 -21.82 -4.01 -7.46
C HIS A 317 -21.25 -3.64 -8.83
N ASP A 318 -19.93 -3.80 -9.01
CA ASP A 318 -19.23 -3.41 -10.24
C ASP A 318 -19.74 -4.18 -11.47
N VAL A 319 -20.03 -5.47 -11.30
CA VAL A 319 -20.60 -6.31 -12.36
C VAL A 319 -22.03 -5.84 -12.68
N LEU A 320 -22.91 -5.70 -11.69
CA LEU A 320 -24.30 -5.30 -11.90
C LEU A 320 -24.43 -3.91 -12.52
N TYR A 321 -23.53 -2.98 -12.17
CA TYR A 321 -23.48 -1.65 -12.76
C TYR A 321 -23.33 -1.70 -14.28
N LYS A 322 -22.45 -2.57 -14.78
CA LYS A 322 -22.27 -2.79 -16.23
C LYS A 322 -23.50 -3.37 -16.90
N TYR A 323 -24.33 -4.10 -16.15
CA TYR A 323 -25.59 -4.66 -16.63
C TYR A 323 -26.80 -3.74 -16.40
N GLY A 324 -26.55 -2.47 -16.05
CA GLY A 324 -27.59 -1.44 -16.00
C GLY A 324 -28.18 -1.19 -14.62
N PHE A 325 -27.66 -1.82 -13.56
CA PHE A 325 -28.00 -1.45 -12.18
C PHE A 325 -27.15 -0.25 -11.75
N THR A 326 -27.54 0.93 -12.25
CA THR A 326 -26.88 2.22 -12.02
C THR A 326 -27.65 3.08 -11.03
N GLU A 327 -27.17 4.29 -10.76
CA GLU A 327 -27.76 5.23 -9.81
C GLU A 327 -29.22 5.56 -10.13
N ALA A 328 -29.50 5.92 -11.39
CA ALA A 328 -30.87 6.18 -11.85
C ALA A 328 -31.75 4.92 -11.85
N ALA A 329 -31.14 3.73 -11.81
CA ALA A 329 -31.80 2.44 -11.69
C ALA A 329 -31.74 1.88 -10.25
N TYR A 330 -31.50 2.75 -9.26
CA TYR A 330 -31.59 2.47 -7.82
C TYR A 330 -30.57 1.44 -7.34
N ASN A 331 -29.30 1.59 -7.77
CA ASN A 331 -28.20 0.82 -7.22
C ASN A 331 -27.78 1.31 -5.82
N PHE A 332 -27.11 0.43 -5.07
CA PHE A 332 -26.76 0.70 -3.67
C PHE A 332 -25.44 1.48 -3.53
N GLN A 333 -25.52 2.76 -3.16
CA GLN A 333 -24.34 3.60 -2.96
C GLN A 333 -24.58 4.76 -1.98
N ASN A 334 -23.55 5.13 -1.22
CA ASN A 334 -23.68 6.24 -0.26
C ASN A 334 -23.81 7.61 -0.97
N THR A 335 -23.07 7.82 -2.06
CA THR A 335 -23.19 8.99 -2.94
C THR A 335 -23.42 8.57 -4.40
N ASN A 336 -24.33 9.28 -5.08
CA ASN A 336 -24.74 9.03 -6.47
C ASN A 336 -24.15 10.02 -7.47
N PHE A 337 -23.23 10.89 -7.05
CA PHE A 337 -22.52 11.82 -7.94
C PHE A 337 -23.43 12.73 -8.78
N GLY A 338 -24.67 12.97 -8.35
CA GLY A 338 -25.67 13.72 -9.10
C GLY A 338 -26.25 12.99 -10.32
N LYS A 339 -26.07 11.67 -10.44
CA LYS A 339 -26.54 10.86 -11.59
C LYS A 339 -27.98 10.35 -11.47
N GLY A 340 -28.72 10.75 -10.43
CA GLY A 340 -30.09 10.30 -10.16
C GLY A 340 -30.16 9.24 -9.06
N GLY A 341 -31.36 8.69 -8.84
CA GLY A 341 -31.65 7.77 -7.73
C GLY A 341 -31.56 8.44 -6.34
N ARG A 342 -31.63 7.64 -5.29
CA ARG A 342 -31.38 8.06 -3.90
C ARG A 342 -30.06 7.47 -3.42
N GLY A 343 -29.26 8.28 -2.74
CA GLY A 343 -28.03 7.80 -2.11
C GLY A 343 -28.27 7.35 -0.66
N HIS A 344 -27.19 7.19 0.09
CA HIS A 344 -27.19 6.74 1.49
C HIS A 344 -27.74 5.33 1.74
N ASP A 345 -27.72 4.49 0.71
CA ASP A 345 -28.33 3.16 0.69
C ASP A 345 -27.30 2.03 0.42
N ARG A 346 -26.01 2.34 0.59
CA ARG A 346 -24.91 1.37 0.42
C ARG A 346 -25.18 0.04 1.11
N LEU A 347 -24.69 -1.05 0.51
CA LEU A 347 -24.88 -2.40 1.04
C LEU A 347 -24.20 -2.57 2.39
N LEU A 348 -24.96 -2.98 3.39
CA LEU A 348 -24.47 -3.31 4.72
C LEU A 348 -24.24 -4.83 4.82
N MET A 349 -22.99 -5.26 4.86
CA MET A 349 -22.62 -6.68 4.96
C MET A 349 -22.26 -7.05 6.40
N PHE A 350 -23.22 -7.62 7.11
CA PHE A 350 -23.07 -8.11 8.47
C PHE A 350 -22.50 -9.53 8.44
N VAL A 351 -21.24 -9.66 8.80
CA VAL A 351 -20.51 -10.92 8.87
C VAL A 351 -20.67 -11.58 10.26
N GLN A 352 -20.90 -12.90 10.26
CA GLN A 352 -21.05 -13.73 11.47
C GLN A 352 -22.15 -13.24 12.41
N TYR A 353 -23.32 -13.01 11.82
CA TYR A 353 -24.52 -12.55 12.51
C TYR A 353 -24.95 -13.55 13.59
N SER A 354 -25.15 -13.06 14.82
CA SER A 354 -25.28 -13.90 16.01
C SER A 354 -26.69 -14.45 16.27
N SER A 355 -27.73 -13.98 15.56
CA SER A 355 -29.12 -14.40 15.81
C SER A 355 -29.57 -15.61 14.98
N GLY A 356 -28.67 -16.21 14.19
CA GLY A 356 -28.92 -17.44 13.44
C GLY A 356 -27.64 -18.23 13.18
N VAL A 357 -27.79 -19.44 12.66
CA VAL A 357 -26.71 -20.27 12.11
C VAL A 357 -27.21 -20.97 10.84
N ASN A 358 -26.30 -21.39 9.95
CA ASN A 358 -26.59 -22.15 8.71
C ASN A 358 -27.52 -21.44 7.71
N ASN A 359 -27.53 -20.11 7.69
CA ASN A 359 -28.35 -19.32 6.77
C ASN A 359 -27.68 -18.00 6.34
N ALA A 360 -28.19 -17.38 5.29
CA ALA A 360 -27.88 -16.00 4.92
C ALA A 360 -29.16 -15.30 4.46
N ASN A 361 -29.26 -14.01 4.74
CA ASN A 361 -30.46 -13.22 4.44
C ASN A 361 -30.06 -11.89 3.82
N ILE A 362 -30.85 -11.44 2.85
CA ILE A 362 -30.77 -10.07 2.32
C ILE A 362 -32.12 -9.39 2.52
N ALA A 363 -32.08 -8.18 3.06
CA ALA A 363 -33.22 -7.29 3.21
C ALA A 363 -33.04 -6.12 2.25
N VAL A 364 -33.95 -6.00 1.29
CA VAL A 364 -33.99 -4.91 0.30
C VAL A 364 -35.28 -4.12 0.55
N PRO A 365 -35.30 -3.19 1.53
CA PRO A 365 -36.48 -2.36 1.77
C PRO A 365 -36.73 -1.42 0.57
N PRO A 366 -37.99 -1.09 0.25
CA PRO A 366 -38.27 -0.05 -0.74
C PRO A 366 -37.73 1.31 -0.29
N GLU A 367 -37.27 2.13 -1.23
CA GLU A 367 -37.00 3.53 -0.96
C GLU A 367 -38.34 4.28 -0.79
N TYR A 368 -38.59 4.85 0.39
CA TYR A 368 -39.80 5.65 0.68
C TYR A 368 -39.46 7.13 0.82
N ASP A 369 -40.31 8.03 0.32
CA ASP A 369 -40.18 9.51 0.32
C ASP A 369 -40.12 10.20 1.71
N SER A 370 -39.86 9.50 2.82
CA SER A 370 -39.69 10.13 4.13
C SER A 370 -38.21 10.23 4.53
N ASP A 371 -37.83 11.40 5.03
CA ASP A 371 -36.52 11.71 5.63
C ASP A 371 -36.25 10.95 6.95
N GLU A 372 -37.16 10.05 7.35
CA GLU A 372 -37.13 9.32 8.62
C GLU A 372 -36.90 7.80 8.44
N CYS A 373 -36.78 7.32 7.19
CA CYS A 373 -36.50 5.92 6.90
C CYS A 373 -35.11 5.76 6.28
N ASP A 374 -34.14 5.37 7.12
CA ASP A 374 -32.81 4.89 6.70
C ASP A 374 -32.99 3.56 5.92
N SER A 375 -33.40 3.66 4.67
CA SER A 375 -33.66 2.54 3.74
C SER A 375 -32.35 1.91 3.28
N ARG A 376 -31.60 1.33 4.23
CA ARG A 376 -30.33 0.65 3.92
C ARG A 376 -30.57 -0.82 3.66
N THR A 377 -30.03 -1.31 2.55
CA THR A 377 -30.01 -2.74 2.23
C THR A 377 -29.03 -3.45 3.17
N GLU A 378 -29.53 -4.42 3.94
CA GLU A 378 -28.73 -5.19 4.89
C GLU A 378 -28.65 -6.65 4.44
N THR A 379 -27.43 -7.17 4.34
CA THR A 379 -27.16 -8.59 4.10
C THR A 379 -26.49 -9.17 5.33
N ALA A 380 -27.11 -10.18 5.94
CA ALA A 380 -26.60 -10.86 7.12
C ALA A 380 -26.15 -12.28 6.78
N PHE A 381 -24.90 -12.60 7.11
CA PHE A 381 -24.33 -13.93 6.98
C PHE A 381 -24.19 -14.56 8.36
N SER A 382 -24.90 -15.66 8.62
CA SER A 382 -24.81 -16.37 9.90
C SER A 382 -23.67 -17.39 9.92
N ASN A 383 -23.23 -17.78 11.13
CA ASN A 383 -22.20 -18.81 11.29
C ASN A 383 -22.69 -20.18 10.80
N LEU A 384 -21.85 -20.98 10.14
CA LEU A 384 -22.14 -22.41 9.98
C LEU A 384 -21.96 -23.11 11.33
N ALA A 385 -23.00 -23.81 11.79
CA ALA A 385 -22.90 -24.74 12.88
C ALA A 385 -22.41 -26.10 12.36
N SER A 386 -21.28 -26.54 12.92
CA SER A 386 -20.66 -27.87 12.82
C SER A 386 -19.59 -28.07 11.74
N GLN A 387 -18.54 -28.79 12.16
CA GLN A 387 -17.40 -29.28 11.40
C GLN A 387 -17.84 -30.10 10.18
N SER A 388 -18.17 -29.44 9.07
CA SER A 388 -18.08 -30.00 7.73
C SER A 388 -18.35 -28.88 6.73
N THR A 389 -17.28 -28.50 6.03
CA THR A 389 -17.23 -27.83 4.72
C THR A 389 -18.58 -27.55 4.05
N ARG A 390 -18.95 -26.26 3.93
CA ARG A 390 -19.67 -25.62 2.80
C ARG A 390 -20.15 -24.21 3.19
N LEU A 391 -19.38 -23.17 2.87
CA LEU A 391 -19.87 -21.77 2.86
C LEU A 391 -19.57 -21.13 1.50
N LEU A 392 -20.57 -20.36 1.04
CA LEU A 392 -20.84 -19.77 -0.27
C LEU A 392 -21.04 -20.76 -1.43
N THR A 393 -22.29 -20.86 -1.86
CA THR A 393 -22.67 -21.11 -3.25
C THR A 393 -23.58 -19.94 -3.60
N VAL A 394 -23.22 -19.18 -4.63
CA VAL A 394 -24.19 -18.31 -5.33
C VAL A 394 -24.98 -19.19 -6.28
#